data_AF-A0A354PPL9-F1
#
_entry.id   AF-A0A354PPL9-F1
#
_cell.length_a   1.000
_cell.length_b   1.000
_cell.length_c   1.000
_cell.angle_alpha   90.00
_cell.angle_beta   90.00
_cell.angle_gamma   90.00
#
_symmetry.space_group_name_H-M   'P 1'
#
loop_
_entity.id
_entity.type
_entity.pdbx_description
1 polymer ?
#
loop_
_entity_poly.entity_id
_entity_poly.type
_entity_poly.pdbx_seq_one_letter_code
_entity_poly.pdbx_strand_id
1 'polypeptide(L)'
;MSQSLTRASFELHQIEPILSWAGTSGVDVDGLLDRLGIDPGKRTSQPGTQIDLVDYYRIQREIARSFDDLTAQLSERKLLYQTGTFVVTQIQAASTLQDAIRSLASHFNMMHGGRYNYVRQT
;
A
#
# COMPACT_ATOMS: atom_id res chain seq x y z
N MET A 1 -29.83 12.49 12.64
CA MET A 1 -29.25 11.18 13.00
C MET A 1 -27.92 11.07 12.29
N SER A 2 -26.81 11.27 13.00
CA SER A 2 -25.47 11.12 12.44
C SER A 2 -25.21 9.63 12.30
N GLN A 3 -25.21 9.08 11.08
CA GLN A 3 -24.67 7.74 10.87
C GLN A 3 -23.20 7.78 11.28
N SER A 4 -22.84 7.05 12.33
CA SER A 4 -21.44 6.76 12.63
C SER A 4 -20.90 6.04 11.40
N LEU A 5 -20.03 6.70 10.63
CA LEU A 5 -19.34 6.08 9.52
C LEU A 5 -18.40 5.03 10.12
N THR A 6 -18.86 3.78 10.16
CA THR A 6 -17.99 2.65 10.50
C THR A 6 -16.85 2.66 9.50
N ARG A 7 -15.63 2.96 9.97
CA ARG A 7 -14.44 2.86 9.13
C ARG A 7 -14.25 1.41 8.75
N ALA A 8 -13.92 1.15 7.48
CA ALA A 8 -13.54 -0.19 7.06
C ALA A 8 -12.34 -0.64 7.90
N SER A 9 -12.43 -1.84 8.46
CA SER A 9 -11.40 -2.43 9.31
C SER A 9 -11.14 -3.87 8.91
N PHE A 10 -10.05 -4.42 9.41
CA PHE A 10 -9.65 -5.81 9.22
C PHE A 10 -9.01 -6.34 10.51
N GLU A 11 -8.94 -7.66 10.65
CA GLU A 11 -8.25 -8.27 11.78
C GLU A 11 -6.75 -8.37 11.51
N LEU A 12 -5.90 -7.95 12.45
CA LEU A 12 -4.45 -7.85 12.26
C LEU A 12 -3.81 -9.17 11.78
N HIS A 13 -4.30 -10.33 12.24
CA HIS A 13 -3.77 -11.62 11.80
C HIS A 13 -4.00 -11.91 10.31
N GLN A 14 -4.99 -11.28 9.67
CA GLN A 14 -5.29 -11.50 8.25
C GLN A 14 -4.14 -11.07 7.34
N ILE A 15 -3.27 -10.17 7.80
CA ILE A 15 -2.09 -9.70 7.06
C ILE A 15 -0.79 -10.31 7.59
N GLU A 16 -0.85 -11.21 8.56
CA GLU A 16 0.33 -11.88 9.13
C GLU A 16 1.21 -12.54 8.06
N PRO A 17 0.69 -13.19 7.00
CA PRO A 17 1.55 -13.71 5.93
C PRO A 17 2.42 -12.63 5.26
N ILE A 18 1.90 -11.41 5.11
CA ILE A 18 2.62 -10.28 4.53
C ILE A 18 3.68 -9.76 5.51
N LEU A 19 3.32 -9.63 6.79
CA LEU A 19 4.24 -9.19 7.83
C LEU A 19 5.40 -10.17 8.01
N SER A 20 5.10 -11.47 8.09
CA SER A 20 6.11 -12.53 8.19
C SER A 20 7.03 -12.57 6.97
N TRP A 21 6.48 -12.44 5.76
CA TRP A 21 7.28 -12.34 4.54
C TRP A 21 8.20 -11.10 4.55
N ALA A 22 7.69 -9.94 4.94
CA ALA A 22 8.48 -8.71 5.03
C ALA A 22 9.62 -8.84 6.05
N GLY A 23 9.34 -9.43 7.21
CA GLY A 23 10.33 -9.73 8.25
C GLY A 23 11.42 -10.68 7.76
N THR A 24 11.02 -11.77 7.08
CA THR A 24 11.96 -12.72 6.46
C THR A 24 12.83 -12.06 5.39
N SER A 25 12.31 -11.03 4.74
CA SER A 25 13.01 -10.25 3.70
C SER A 25 13.86 -9.09 4.28
N GLY A 26 13.94 -8.96 5.61
CA GLY A 26 14.82 -8.02 6.30
C GLY A 26 14.17 -6.72 6.78
N VAL A 27 12.84 -6.61 6.75
CA VAL A 27 12.12 -5.46 7.32
C VAL A 27 12.00 -5.62 8.85
N ASP A 28 12.31 -4.57 9.60
CA ASP A 28 11.96 -4.48 11.01
C ASP A 28 10.44 -4.25 11.16
N VAL A 29 9.69 -5.36 11.21
CA VAL A 29 8.23 -5.36 11.26
C VAL A 29 7.71 -4.77 12.56
N ASP A 30 8.32 -5.13 13.70
CA ASP A 30 7.85 -4.67 15.00
C ASP A 30 8.10 -3.16 15.15
N GLY A 31 9.30 -2.68 14.79
CA GLY A 31 9.58 -1.24 14.76
C GLY A 31 8.78 -0.47 13.70
N LEU A 32 8.33 -1.13 12.62
CA LEU A 32 7.40 -0.54 11.65
C LEU A 32 6.01 -0.36 12.27
N LEU A 33 5.46 -1.38 12.92
CA LEU A 33 4.15 -1.34 13.55
C LEU A 33 4.10 -0.33 14.69
N ASP A 34 5.14 -0.29 15.53
CA ASP A 34 5.27 0.68 16.62
C ASP A 34 5.23 2.13 16.10
N ARG A 35 5.93 2.43 15.00
CA ARG A 35 5.91 3.76 14.36
C ARG A 35 4.52 4.14 13.82
N LEU A 36 3.68 3.15 13.51
CA LEU A 36 2.30 3.34 13.10
C LEU A 36 1.32 3.34 14.28
N GLY A 37 1.80 3.17 15.51
CA GLY A 37 0.98 3.11 16.72
C GLY A 37 0.25 1.77 16.90
N ILE A 38 0.71 0.72 16.23
CA ILE A 38 0.15 -0.63 16.30
C ILE A 38 1.07 -1.47 17.18
N ASP A 39 0.56 -1.93 18.31
CA ASP A 39 1.29 -2.83 19.23
C ASP A 39 1.62 -4.17 18.53
N PRO A 40 2.92 -4.49 18.29
CA PRO A 40 3.33 -5.71 17.61
C PRO A 40 2.92 -6.97 18.37
N GLY A 41 2.84 -6.90 19.71
CA GLY A 41 2.43 -8.01 20.55
C GLY A 41 1.01 -8.49 20.28
N LYS A 42 0.14 -7.64 19.70
CA LYS A 42 -1.24 -8.00 19.36
C LYS A 42 -1.35 -8.99 18.21
N ARG A 43 -0.32 -9.12 17.36
CA ARG A 43 -0.29 -10.09 16.25
C ARG A 43 -0.52 -11.52 16.73
N THR A 44 0.04 -11.87 17.88
CA THR A 44 -0.01 -13.22 18.45
C THR A 44 -0.92 -13.32 19.66
N SER A 45 -0.96 -12.29 20.51
CA SER A 45 -1.72 -12.31 21.77
C SER A 45 -3.22 -12.05 21.61
N GLN A 46 -3.65 -11.38 20.53
CA GLN A 46 -5.03 -10.94 20.34
C GLN A 46 -5.48 -11.05 18.87
N PRO A 47 -5.87 -12.25 18.40
CA PRO A 47 -6.27 -12.48 17.02
C PRO A 47 -7.42 -11.57 16.55
N GLY A 48 -8.36 -11.21 17.43
CA GLY A 48 -9.48 -10.32 17.11
C GLY A 48 -9.15 -8.82 17.03
N THR A 49 -7.86 -8.44 17.06
CA THR A 49 -7.47 -7.02 17.01
C THR A 49 -7.89 -6.39 15.69
N GLN A 50 -8.85 -5.46 15.74
CA GLN A 50 -9.30 -4.69 14.59
C GLN A 50 -8.36 -3.52 14.33
N ILE A 51 -7.99 -3.33 13.06
CA ILE A 51 -7.15 -2.24 12.58
C ILE A 51 -7.89 -1.52 11.45
N ASP A 52 -7.79 -0.18 11.41
CA ASP A 52 -8.35 0.62 10.33
C ASP A 52 -7.72 0.21 8.99
N LEU A 53 -8.52 0.08 7.93
CA LEU A 53 -8.02 -0.24 6.58
C LEU A 53 -6.99 0.80 6.07
N VAL A 54 -7.06 2.04 6.57
CA VAL A 54 -6.05 3.06 6.27
C VAL A 54 -4.66 2.63 6.74
N ASP A 55 -4.56 1.98 7.90
CA ASP A 55 -3.29 1.52 8.43
C ASP A 55 -2.73 0.32 7.66
N TYR A 56 -3.58 -0.51 7.03
CA TYR A 56 -3.12 -1.51 6.06
C TYR A 56 -2.30 -0.86 4.93
N TYR A 57 -2.82 0.22 4.33
CA TYR A 57 -2.09 0.91 3.25
C TYR A 57 -0.83 1.62 3.75
N ARG A 58 -0.81 2.10 5.01
CA ARG A 58 0.40 2.65 5.62
C ARG A 58 1.46 1.57 5.87
N ILE A 59 1.06 0.39 6.33
CA ILE A 59 1.95 -0.77 6.49
C ILE A 59 2.56 -1.14 5.13
N GLN A 60 1.74 -1.31 4.09
CA GLN A 60 2.22 -1.62 2.73
C GLN A 60 3.22 -0.57 2.22
N ARG A 61 2.91 0.71 2.44
CA ARG A 61 3.79 1.82 2.08
C ARG A 61 5.15 1.75 2.80
N GLU A 62 5.14 1.48 4.10
CA GLU A 62 6.38 1.40 4.89
C GLU A 62 7.22 0.16 4.54
N ILE A 63 6.59 -0.96 4.20
CA ILE A 63 7.27 -2.15 3.66
C ILE A 63 7.93 -1.81 2.32
N ALA A 64 7.18 -1.24 1.37
CA ALA A 64 7.71 -0.82 0.07
C ALA A 64 8.88 0.17 0.21
N ARG A 65 8.74 1.14 1.12
CA ARG A 65 9.79 2.13 1.43
C ARG A 65 11.05 1.48 2.00
N SER A 66 10.90 0.46 2.85
CA SER A 66 12.04 -0.25 3.45
C SER A 66 12.85 -1.02 2.41
N PHE A 67 12.22 -1.46 1.32
CA PHE A 67 12.89 -2.12 0.21
C PHE A 67 13.42 -1.18 -0.88
N ASP A 68 13.14 0.13 -0.78
CA ASP A 68 13.27 1.09 -1.89
C ASP A 68 12.61 0.59 -3.19
N ASP A 69 11.52 -0.17 -3.06
CA ASP A 69 10.80 -0.80 -4.16
C ASP A 69 9.30 -0.58 -4.00
N LEU A 70 8.70 0.19 -4.91
CA LEU A 70 7.27 0.51 -4.93
C LEU A 70 6.38 -0.74 -5.08
N THR A 71 6.93 -1.82 -5.63
CA THR A 71 6.24 -3.11 -5.75
C THR A 71 6.37 -3.98 -4.51
N ALA A 72 7.09 -3.51 -3.48
CA ALA A 72 7.45 -4.26 -2.29
C ALA A 72 8.04 -5.63 -2.65
N GLN A 73 8.89 -5.74 -3.67
CA GLN A 73 9.46 -7.01 -4.15
C GLN A 73 8.44 -8.10 -4.56
N LEU A 74 7.15 -7.77 -4.68
CA LEU A 74 6.10 -8.69 -5.13
C LEU A 74 6.02 -8.77 -6.66
N SER A 75 6.85 -8.01 -7.37
CA SER A 75 6.96 -8.01 -8.82
C SER A 75 8.38 -8.30 -9.27
N GLU A 76 8.53 -9.09 -10.33
CA GLU A 76 9.80 -9.22 -11.05
C GLU A 76 10.23 -7.89 -11.69
N ARG A 77 9.27 -6.99 -11.96
CA ARG A 77 9.52 -5.66 -12.53
C ARG A 77 9.51 -4.61 -11.43
N LYS A 78 10.58 -4.59 -10.64
CA LYS A 78 10.77 -3.62 -9.56
C LYS A 78 10.69 -2.18 -10.09
N LEU A 79 10.11 -1.31 -9.28
CA LEU A 79 10.13 0.14 -9.50
C LEU A 79 10.73 0.77 -8.26
N LEU A 80 11.68 1.70 -8.42
CA LEU A 80 12.22 2.44 -7.28
C LEU A 80 11.08 3.08 -6.49
N TYR A 81 11.15 3.08 -5.16
CA TYR A 81 10.04 3.61 -4.34
C TYR A 81 9.69 5.07 -4.68
N GLN A 82 10.71 5.88 -5.03
CA GLN A 82 10.54 7.29 -5.47
C GLN A 82 9.68 7.47 -6.72
N THR A 83 9.52 6.42 -7.51
CA THR A 83 8.63 6.38 -8.68
C THR A 83 7.19 6.77 -8.32
N GLY A 84 6.74 6.45 -7.09
CA GLY A 84 5.42 6.84 -6.61
C GLY A 84 5.23 8.36 -6.54
N THR A 85 6.27 9.11 -6.17
CA THR A 85 6.21 10.59 -6.13
C THR A 85 6.00 11.16 -7.52
N PHE A 86 6.72 10.64 -8.52
CA PHE A 86 6.54 11.05 -9.92
C PHE A 86 5.09 10.84 -10.38
N VAL A 87 4.53 9.65 -10.16
CA VAL A 87 3.14 9.33 -10.53
C VAL A 87 2.14 10.28 -9.86
N VAL A 88 2.31 10.56 -8.57
CA VAL A 88 1.43 11.49 -7.84
C VAL A 88 1.48 12.88 -8.46
N THR A 89 2.66 13.40 -8.80
CA THR A 89 2.80 14.70 -9.47
C THR A 89 2.07 14.73 -10.81
N GLN A 90 2.11 13.65 -11.59
CA GLN A 90 1.38 13.58 -12.86
C GLN A 90 -0.14 13.52 -12.69
N ILE A 91 -0.62 12.95 -11.59
CA ILE A 91 -2.06 12.87 -11.28
C ILE A 91 -2.59 14.21 -10.77
N GLN A 92 -1.78 15.00 -10.06
CA GLN A 92 -2.17 16.32 -9.57
C GLN A 92 -2.54 17.31 -10.68
N ALA A 93 -2.07 17.08 -11.91
CA ALA A 93 -2.44 17.88 -13.07
C ALA A 93 -3.81 17.51 -13.68
N ALA A 94 -4.47 16.43 -13.21
CA ALA A 94 -5.73 15.98 -13.75
C ALA A 94 -6.92 16.81 -13.24
N SER A 95 -7.78 17.25 -14.17
CA SER A 95 -8.98 18.03 -13.84
C SER A 95 -10.19 17.17 -13.44
N THR A 96 -10.14 15.87 -13.75
CA THR A 96 -11.22 14.93 -13.43
C THR A 96 -10.66 13.64 -12.83
N LEU A 97 -11.48 12.92 -12.05
CA LEU A 97 -11.13 11.59 -11.54
C LEU A 97 -10.80 10.61 -12.68
N GLN A 98 -11.53 10.70 -13.79
CA GLN A 98 -11.27 9.88 -14.96
C GLN A 98 -9.89 10.15 -15.57
N ASP A 99 -9.51 11.42 -15.67
CA ASP A 99 -8.19 11.81 -16.16
C ASP A 99 -7.09 11.39 -15.19
N ALA A 100 -7.34 11.48 -13.88
CA ALA A 100 -6.43 10.99 -12.84
C ALA A 100 -6.16 9.49 -12.98
N ILE A 101 -7.23 8.67 -13.15
CA ILE A 101 -7.10 7.21 -13.30
C ILE A 101 -6.40 6.85 -14.62
N ARG A 102 -6.67 7.58 -15.72
CA ARG A 102 -5.96 7.41 -16.99
C ARG A 102 -4.48 7.77 -16.87
N SER A 103 -4.18 8.88 -16.20
CA SER A 103 -2.81 9.32 -15.93
C SER A 103 -2.07 8.26 -15.12
N LEU A 104 -2.67 7.75 -14.04
CA LEU A 104 -2.12 6.65 -13.23
C LEU A 104 -1.77 5.42 -14.10
N ALA A 105 -2.72 4.92 -14.87
CA ALA A 105 -2.53 3.74 -15.72
C ALA A 105 -1.41 3.95 -16.77
N SER A 106 -1.40 5.11 -17.42
CA SER A 106 -0.40 5.46 -18.44
C SER A 106 1.01 5.54 -17.86
N HIS A 107 1.19 6.19 -16.71
CA HIS A 107 2.51 6.36 -16.12
C HIS A 107 3.05 5.05 -15.55
N PHE A 108 2.23 4.21 -14.93
CA PHE A 108 2.67 2.86 -14.54
C PHE A 108 3.05 1.99 -15.74
N ASN A 109 2.30 2.07 -16.83
CA ASN A 109 2.65 1.40 -18.08
C ASN A 109 4.01 1.89 -18.64
N MET A 110 4.23 3.20 -18.68
CA MET A 110 5.50 3.81 -19.10
C MET A 110 6.67 3.32 -18.22
N MET A 111 6.52 3.34 -16.91
CA MET A 111 7.57 2.97 -15.96
C MET A 111 7.90 1.49 -16.00
N HIS A 112 6.90 0.63 -16.24
CA HIS A 112 7.12 -0.80 -16.47
C HIS A 112 7.54 -1.15 -17.91
N GLY A 113 7.58 -0.18 -18.83
CA GLY A 113 7.96 -0.39 -20.23
C GLY A 113 6.96 -1.24 -21.04
N GLY A 114 5.67 -1.26 -20.67
CA GLY A 114 4.67 -2.10 -21.33
C GLY A 114 3.22 -1.67 -21.07
N ARG A 115 2.25 -2.37 -21.65
CA ARG A 115 0.81 -2.04 -21.55
C ARG A 115 0.08 -3.07 -20.67
N TYR A 116 0.04 -2.82 -19.37
CA TYR A 116 -0.56 -3.73 -18.37
C TYR A 116 -1.86 -3.19 -17.80
N ASN A 117 -1.94 -1.88 -17.59
CA ASN A 117 -3.09 -1.19 -17.02
C ASN A 117 -3.94 -0.57 -18.13
N TYR A 118 -5.25 -0.78 -18.08
CA TYR A 118 -6.20 -0.24 -19.07
C TYR A 118 -7.43 0.32 -18.36
N VAL A 119 -7.86 1.52 -18.78
CA VAL A 119 -9.09 2.15 -18.30
C VAL A 119 -10.15 2.00 -19.38
N ARG A 120 -11.23 1.28 -19.07
CA ARG A 120 -12.38 1.13 -19.98
C ARG A 120 -13.43 2.20 -19.65
N GLN A 121 -14.01 2.80 -20.68
CA GLN A 121 -15.24 3.56 -20.55
C GLN A 121 -16.40 2.63 -20.89
N THR A 122 -17.32 2.47 -19.95
CA THR A 122 -18.65 1.91 -20.18
C THR A 122 -19.63 3.04 -20.43
#